data_AF-A0A356DYZ5-F1
#
_entry.id   AF-A0A356DYZ5-F1
#
_cell.length_a   1.000
_cell.length_b   1.000
_cell.length_c   1.000
_cell.angle_alpha   90.00
_cell.angle_beta   90.00
_cell.angle_gamma   90.00
#
_symmetry.space_group_name_H-M   'P 1'
#
loop_
_entity.id
_entity.type
_entity.pdbx_description
1 polymer ?
#
loop_
_entity_poly.entity_id
_entity_poly.type
_entity_poly.pdbx_seq_one_letter_code
_entity_poly.pdbx_strand_id
1 'polypeptide(L)'
;MKRLLVFLVIGLLLIGSLSARSVGYALGYYGQSVEADSKLTSSGAEFSLVYKPFSLAFANPSVIGRTALGTLEDGTYTVPYLQIGLGLDLFRTTRHPFNFLAHNIIAYSPMIGVSYAFDPRRDTALLALEVSPFKLIQKDFWYEVLSPFFLYDIVKGEMDSWGFNIIRFTYFLK
;
A
#
# COMPACT_ATOMS: atom_id res chain seq x y z
N MET A 1 -8.34 -31.76 1.78
CA MET A 1 -6.96 -31.38 1.42
C MET A 1 -6.78 -29.89 1.17
N LYS A 2 -7.51 -29.24 0.23
CA LYS A 2 -7.38 -27.78 -0.04
C LYS A 2 -7.53 -26.89 1.20
N ARG A 3 -8.56 -27.14 2.04
CA ARG A 3 -8.78 -26.39 3.29
C ARG A 3 -7.66 -26.57 4.32
N LEU A 4 -7.14 -27.80 4.46
CA LEU A 4 -6.05 -28.11 5.38
C LEU A 4 -4.75 -27.42 4.95
N LEU A 5 -4.49 -27.37 3.64
CA LEU A 5 -3.34 -26.69 3.06
C LEU A 5 -3.43 -25.17 3.26
N VAL A 6 -4.63 -24.59 3.13
CA VAL A 6 -4.89 -23.18 3.48
C VAL A 6 -4.61 -22.93 4.97
N PHE A 7 -5.11 -23.77 5.88
CA PHE A 7 -4.83 -23.63 7.32
C PHE A 7 -3.36 -23.80 7.67
N LEU A 8 -2.64 -24.68 6.97
CA LEU A 8 -1.21 -24.92 7.20
C LEU A 8 -0.34 -23.77 6.66
N VAL A 9 -0.72 -23.19 5.51
CA VAL A 9 -0.12 -21.98 4.95
C VAL A 9 -0.40 -20.78 5.86
N ILE A 10 -1.64 -20.60 6.32
CA ILE A 10 -2.01 -19.56 7.30
C ILE A 10 -1.23 -19.77 8.62
N GLY A 11 -1.13 -21.02 9.10
CA GLY A 11 -0.37 -21.36 10.30
C GLY A 11 1.12 -21.02 10.18
N LEU A 12 1.76 -21.37 9.05
CA LEU A 12 3.15 -21.01 8.77
C LEU A 12 3.35 -19.49 8.66
N LEU A 13 2.40 -18.77 8.03
CA LEU A 13 2.42 -17.31 7.94
C LEU A 13 2.27 -16.64 9.31
N LEU A 14 1.49 -17.24 10.21
CA LEU A 14 1.30 -16.74 11.58
C LEU A 14 2.49 -17.06 12.47
N ILE A 15 3.12 -18.23 12.35
CA ILE A 15 4.30 -18.61 13.17
C ILE A 15 5.53 -17.76 12.83
N GLY A 16 5.71 -17.38 11.56
CA GLY A 16 6.79 -16.46 11.14
C GLY A 16 6.69 -15.05 11.75
N SER A 17 5.48 -14.60 12.10
CA SER A 17 5.25 -13.28 12.70
C SER A 17 5.73 -13.11 14.13
N LEU A 18 6.00 -14.21 14.85
CA LEU A 18 6.43 -14.14 16.25
C LEU A 18 7.86 -13.62 16.43
N SER A 19 8.68 -13.59 15.38
CA SER A 19 10.08 -13.10 15.46
C SER A 19 10.33 -11.79 14.70
N ALA A 20 9.36 -11.30 13.94
CA ALA A 20 9.49 -10.08 13.14
C ALA A 20 8.48 -9.03 13.61
N ARG A 21 8.87 -7.76 13.55
CA ARG A 21 7.94 -6.64 13.73
C ARG A 21 6.98 -6.63 12.55
N SER A 22 5.98 -7.48 12.62
CA SER A 22 5.20 -7.89 11.45
C SER A 22 3.95 -7.06 11.28
N VAL A 23 3.47 -6.35 12.29
CA VAL A 23 2.25 -5.54 12.19
C VAL A 23 2.60 -4.08 12.30
N GLY A 24 2.06 -3.27 11.40
CA GLY A 24 2.20 -1.83 11.41
C GLY A 24 0.94 -1.12 10.95
N TYR A 25 0.91 0.18 11.21
CA TYR A 25 -0.10 1.08 10.68
C TYR A 25 0.59 2.19 9.89
N ALA A 26 -0.10 2.74 8.90
CA ALA A 26 0.43 3.83 8.10
C ALA A 26 -0.55 5.00 7.99
N LEU A 27 0.02 6.19 7.87
CA LEU A 27 -0.68 7.41 7.53
C LEU A 27 -0.01 8.01 6.30
N GLY A 28 -0.80 8.44 5.33
CA GLY A 28 -0.28 9.08 4.14
C GLY A 28 -1.22 10.11 3.56
N TYR A 29 -0.73 10.81 2.55
CA TYR A 29 -1.52 11.75 1.75
C TYR A 29 -1.57 11.28 0.31
N TYR A 30 -2.74 11.35 -0.29
CA TYR A 30 -2.94 10.93 -1.68
C TYR A 30 -3.70 12.02 -2.46
N GLY A 31 -3.53 11.97 -3.77
CA GLY A 31 -4.40 12.60 -4.75
C GLY A 31 -4.80 11.56 -5.79
N GLN A 32 -6.05 11.60 -6.23
CA GLN A 32 -6.64 10.70 -7.21
C GLN A 32 -7.46 11.49 -8.22
N SER A 33 -7.19 11.26 -9.50
CA SER A 33 -8.02 11.73 -10.62
C SER A 33 -8.91 10.58 -11.09
N VAL A 34 -10.20 10.84 -11.26
CA VAL A 34 -11.17 9.87 -11.78
C VAL A 34 -11.52 10.24 -13.22
N GLU A 35 -11.18 9.37 -14.17
CA GLU A 35 -11.29 9.69 -15.60
C GLU A 35 -12.74 9.70 -16.07
N ALA A 36 -13.55 8.79 -15.53
CA ALA A 36 -14.96 8.67 -15.89
C ALA A 36 -15.83 9.84 -15.38
N ASP A 37 -15.43 10.47 -14.27
CA ASP A 37 -16.12 11.62 -13.69
C ASP A 37 -15.15 12.49 -12.88
N SER A 38 -14.80 13.65 -13.44
CA SER A 38 -13.85 14.58 -12.82
C SER A 38 -14.34 15.09 -11.47
N LYS A 39 -15.65 15.10 -11.19
CA LYS A 39 -16.20 15.54 -9.90
C LYS A 39 -15.88 14.59 -8.75
N LEU A 40 -15.49 13.35 -9.06
CA LEU A 40 -15.06 12.35 -8.08
C LEU A 40 -13.55 12.36 -7.81
N THR A 41 -12.82 13.22 -8.52
CA THR A 41 -11.43 13.55 -8.22
C THR A 41 -11.33 14.02 -6.77
N SER A 42 -10.39 13.45 -6.04
CA SER A 42 -10.29 13.67 -4.61
C SER A 42 -8.84 13.65 -4.14
N SER A 43 -8.60 14.33 -3.04
CA SER A 43 -7.32 14.26 -2.32
C SER A 43 -7.58 14.24 -0.83
N GLY A 44 -6.64 13.72 -0.05
CA GLY A 44 -6.81 13.70 1.39
C GLY A 44 -5.85 12.76 2.09
N ALA A 45 -6.29 12.23 3.22
CA ALA A 45 -5.49 11.35 4.07
C ALA A 45 -5.85 9.88 3.83
N GLU A 46 -4.84 9.04 3.84
CA GLU A 46 -4.95 7.59 3.76
C GLU A 46 -4.51 6.97 5.08
N PHE A 47 -5.26 5.98 5.55
CA PHE A 47 -4.88 5.11 6.65
C PHE A 47 -4.67 3.69 6.12
N SER A 48 -3.58 3.06 6.54
CA SER A 48 -3.30 1.66 6.18
C SER A 48 -2.96 0.81 7.40
N LEU A 49 -3.27 -0.48 7.31
CA LEU A 49 -2.74 -1.53 8.17
C LEU A 49 -1.82 -2.41 7.32
N VAL A 50 -0.62 -2.68 7.81
CA VAL A 50 0.42 -3.42 7.10
C VAL A 50 0.80 -4.64 7.90
N TYR A 51 0.81 -5.80 7.24
CA TYR A 51 1.33 -7.04 7.78
C TYR A 51 2.49 -7.56 6.94
N LYS A 52 3.68 -7.66 7.53
CA LYS A 52 4.91 -8.17 6.92
C LYS A 52 5.44 -9.36 7.71
N PRO A 53 5.06 -10.59 7.35
CA PRO A 53 5.44 -11.79 8.10
C PRO A 53 6.92 -12.15 7.98
N PHE A 54 7.65 -11.62 7.00
CA PHE A 54 9.02 -12.04 6.71
C PHE A 54 10.02 -10.87 6.61
N SER A 55 11.30 -11.19 6.76
CA SER A 55 12.41 -10.25 6.54
C SER A 55 13.35 -10.75 5.44
N LEU A 56 12.79 -11.13 4.30
CA LEU A 56 13.56 -11.57 3.12
C LEU A 56 14.32 -10.39 2.49
N ALA A 57 15.48 -10.69 1.89
CA ALA A 57 16.29 -9.71 1.17
C ALA A 57 15.74 -9.36 -0.23
N PHE A 58 14.97 -10.29 -0.83
CA PHE A 58 14.36 -10.17 -2.15
C PHE A 58 12.93 -10.69 -2.09
N ALA A 59 12.07 -10.16 -2.96
CA ALA A 59 10.67 -10.58 -3.10
C ALA A 59 9.96 -10.74 -1.75
N ASN A 60 10.08 -9.73 -0.87
CA ASN A 60 9.56 -9.83 0.49
C ASN A 60 8.08 -9.40 0.52
N PRO A 61 7.14 -10.30 0.81
CA PRO A 61 5.72 -9.97 0.69
C PRO A 61 5.20 -9.24 1.94
N SER A 62 4.21 -8.38 1.72
CA SER A 62 3.38 -7.78 2.75
C SER A 62 1.91 -7.81 2.35
N VAL A 63 1.02 -7.92 3.33
CA VAL A 63 -0.42 -7.70 3.16
C VAL A 63 -0.74 -6.28 3.62
N ILE A 64 -1.54 -5.56 2.85
CA ILE A 64 -1.87 -4.16 3.15
C ILE A 64 -3.37 -3.95 3.00
N GLY A 65 -4.01 -3.49 4.08
CA GLY A 65 -5.39 -3.01 4.05
C GLY A 65 -5.40 -1.48 4.13
N ARG A 66 -6.19 -0.80 3.29
CA ARG A 66 -6.20 0.66 3.22
C ARG A 66 -7.62 1.23 3.19
N THR A 67 -7.75 2.43 3.70
CA THR A 67 -8.92 3.28 3.54
C THR A 67 -8.47 4.72 3.46
N ALA A 68 -9.29 5.57 2.87
CA ALA A 68 -8.99 6.99 2.72
C ALA A 68 -10.16 7.86 3.15
N LEU A 69 -9.82 9.02 3.71
CA LEU A 69 -10.74 10.13 3.88
C LEU A 69 -10.30 11.22 2.89
N GLY A 70 -11.10 11.39 1.84
CA GLY A 70 -10.89 12.36 0.77
C GLY A 70 -11.80 13.57 0.87
N THR A 71 -11.39 14.62 0.17
CA THR A 71 -12.17 15.82 -0.09
C THR A 71 -12.28 16.00 -1.60
N LEU A 72 -13.51 16.18 -2.10
CA LEU A 72 -13.80 16.50 -3.50
C LEU A 72 -13.50 17.98 -3.80
N GLU A 73 -13.56 18.36 -5.08
CA GLU A 73 -13.35 19.76 -5.50
C GLU A 73 -14.34 20.76 -4.84
N ASP A 74 -15.55 20.31 -4.53
CA ASP A 74 -16.58 21.11 -3.87
C ASP A 74 -16.43 21.18 -2.33
N GLY A 75 -15.42 20.54 -1.76
CA GLY A 75 -15.18 20.47 -0.32
C GLY A 75 -15.91 19.35 0.40
N THR A 76 -16.70 18.52 -0.31
CA THR A 76 -17.42 17.40 0.30
C THR A 76 -16.45 16.30 0.74
N TYR A 77 -16.61 15.83 1.98
CA TYR A 77 -15.85 14.69 2.49
C TYR A 77 -16.38 13.37 1.95
N THR A 78 -15.48 12.46 1.62
CA THR A 78 -15.83 11.17 1.03
C THR A 78 -14.83 10.08 1.38
N VAL A 79 -15.22 8.82 1.15
CA VAL A 79 -14.33 7.66 1.26
C VAL A 79 -14.16 7.11 -0.16
N PRO A 80 -13.06 7.41 -0.87
CA PRO A 80 -12.96 7.06 -2.27
C PRO A 80 -12.64 5.59 -2.51
N TYR A 81 -12.05 4.92 -1.54
CA TYR A 81 -11.74 3.51 -1.65
C TYR A 81 -11.60 2.81 -0.29
N LEU A 82 -11.95 1.54 -0.29
CA LEU A 82 -11.55 0.53 0.68
C LEU A 82 -10.71 -0.51 -0.06
N GLN A 83 -9.49 -0.79 0.41
CA GLN A 83 -8.55 -1.67 -0.30
C GLN A 83 -8.00 -2.77 0.59
N ILE A 84 -7.76 -3.92 -0.02
CA ILE A 84 -6.96 -4.99 0.56
C ILE A 84 -6.12 -5.65 -0.52
N GLY A 85 -4.83 -5.80 -0.27
CA GLY A 85 -3.90 -6.27 -1.28
C GLY A 85 -2.59 -6.80 -0.74
N LEU A 86 -1.74 -7.14 -1.70
CA LEU A 86 -0.40 -7.67 -1.50
C LEU A 86 0.62 -6.68 -2.06
N GLY A 87 1.60 -6.34 -1.25
CA GLY A 87 2.84 -5.68 -1.67
C GLY A 87 3.96 -6.70 -1.77
N LEU A 88 4.89 -6.47 -2.69
CA LEU A 88 6.11 -7.24 -2.85
C LEU A 88 7.30 -6.29 -2.93
N ASP A 89 8.14 -6.28 -1.91
CA ASP A 89 9.42 -5.59 -1.95
C ASP A 89 10.36 -6.35 -2.90
N LEU A 90 10.87 -5.68 -3.93
CA LEU A 90 11.66 -6.32 -4.98
C LEU A 90 13.02 -6.80 -4.43
N PHE A 91 13.74 -5.90 -3.76
CA PHE A 91 15.03 -6.15 -3.13
C PHE A 91 15.24 -5.16 -1.98
N ARG A 92 16.19 -5.45 -1.08
CA ARG A 92 16.59 -4.56 0.02
C ARG A 92 18.08 -4.28 -0.02
N THR A 93 18.48 -3.01 -0.03
CA THR A 93 19.90 -2.61 -0.01
C THR A 93 20.10 -1.37 0.86
N THR A 94 21.25 -1.25 1.53
CA THR A 94 21.71 -0.02 2.22
C THR A 94 22.70 0.79 1.37
N ARG A 95 23.13 0.25 0.23
CA ARG A 95 24.00 0.92 -0.74
C ARG A 95 23.13 1.51 -1.85
N HIS A 96 22.68 2.74 -1.65
CA HIS A 96 21.82 3.46 -2.59
C HIS A 96 22.12 4.97 -2.54
N PRO A 97 21.77 5.75 -3.57
CA PRO A 97 22.12 7.17 -3.63
C PRO A 97 21.37 8.03 -2.59
N PHE A 98 20.26 7.54 -2.02
CA PHE A 98 19.40 8.30 -1.10
C PHE A 98 19.87 8.40 0.35
N ASN A 99 21.12 8.04 0.64
CA ASN A 99 21.66 8.06 2.02
C ASN A 99 21.74 9.48 2.61
N PHE A 100 21.68 10.53 1.79
CA PHE A 100 21.64 11.92 2.27
C PHE A 100 20.32 12.31 2.94
N LEU A 101 19.23 11.55 2.72
CA LEU A 101 17.90 11.87 3.26
C LEU A 101 17.75 11.53 4.74
N ALA A 102 18.65 10.72 5.31
CA ALA A 102 18.55 10.26 6.69
C ALA A 102 19.92 10.23 7.37
N HIS A 103 19.98 10.67 8.62
CA HIS A 103 21.20 10.59 9.44
C HIS A 103 21.52 9.16 9.88
N ASN A 104 20.51 8.28 9.93
CA ASN A 104 20.64 6.87 10.28
C ASN A 104 20.70 6.00 9.02
N ILE A 105 21.36 4.83 9.13
CA ILE A 105 21.37 3.83 8.05
C ILE A 105 19.92 3.49 7.67
N ILE A 106 19.60 3.72 6.41
CA ILE A 106 18.30 3.45 5.83
C ILE A 106 18.47 2.42 4.71
N ALA A 107 17.47 1.56 4.52
CA ALA A 107 17.48 0.58 3.46
C ALA A 107 16.50 0.99 2.36
N TYR A 108 16.97 1.05 1.12
CA TYR A 108 16.13 1.19 -0.05
C TYR A 108 15.48 -0.15 -0.41
N SER A 109 14.17 -0.13 -0.61
CA SER A 109 13.37 -1.33 -0.79
C SER A 109 12.14 -1.08 -1.67
N PRO A 110 12.32 -0.84 -2.99
CA PRO A 110 11.19 -0.52 -3.87
C PRO A 110 10.16 -1.65 -3.87
N MET A 111 8.89 -1.28 -4.00
CA MET A 111 7.76 -2.21 -3.89
C MET A 111 6.85 -2.09 -5.10
N ILE A 112 6.24 -3.21 -5.49
CA ILE A 112 5.06 -3.24 -6.35
C ILE A 112 3.89 -3.83 -5.55
N GLY A 113 2.67 -3.39 -5.84
CA GLY A 113 1.48 -3.82 -5.13
C GLY A 113 0.32 -4.12 -6.07
N VAL A 114 -0.49 -5.09 -5.68
CA VAL A 114 -1.79 -5.37 -6.29
C VAL A 114 -2.83 -5.49 -5.20
N SER A 115 -3.94 -4.76 -5.34
CA SER A 115 -5.02 -4.77 -4.35
C SER A 115 -6.38 -4.89 -5.03
N TYR A 116 -7.30 -5.56 -4.34
CA TYR A 116 -8.71 -5.36 -4.58
C TYR A 116 -9.11 -4.03 -3.94
N ALA A 117 -9.83 -3.21 -4.68
CA ALA A 117 -10.34 -1.92 -4.25
C ALA A 117 -11.86 -1.88 -4.44
N PHE A 118 -12.57 -1.27 -3.51
CA PHE A 118 -14.00 -1.01 -3.62
C PHE A 118 -14.23 0.49 -3.43
N ASP A 119 -14.88 1.12 -4.41
CA ASP A 119 -15.29 2.52 -4.33
C ASP A 119 -16.75 2.59 -3.83
N PRO A 120 -16.98 2.94 -2.55
CA PRO A 120 -18.32 2.95 -1.97
C PRO A 120 -19.20 4.08 -2.52
N ARG A 121 -18.62 5.09 -3.19
CA ARG A 121 -19.38 6.22 -3.78
C ARG A 121 -20.13 5.79 -5.03
N ARG A 122 -19.60 4.78 -5.73
CA ARG A 122 -20.09 4.29 -7.02
C ARG A 122 -20.52 2.83 -6.98
N ASP A 123 -20.38 2.16 -5.84
CA ASP A 123 -20.61 0.72 -5.67
C ASP A 123 -19.86 -0.11 -6.73
N THR A 124 -18.58 0.22 -6.93
CA THR A 124 -17.76 -0.35 -8.01
C THR A 124 -16.55 -1.10 -7.47
N ALA A 125 -16.33 -2.31 -8.00
CA ALA A 125 -15.16 -3.12 -7.71
C ALA A 125 -14.02 -2.81 -8.70
N LEU A 126 -12.84 -2.51 -8.16
CA LEU A 126 -11.68 -2.04 -8.87
C LEU A 126 -10.45 -2.90 -8.55
N LEU A 127 -9.55 -3.04 -9.51
CA LEU A 127 -8.21 -3.60 -9.32
C LEU A 127 -7.21 -2.46 -9.21
N ALA A 128 -6.52 -2.38 -8.08
CA ALA A 128 -5.47 -1.39 -7.85
C ALA A 128 -4.09 -1.99 -8.15
N LEU A 129 -3.31 -1.28 -8.96
CA LEU A 129 -1.89 -1.53 -9.18
C LEU A 129 -1.11 -0.36 -8.59
N GLU A 130 -0.11 -0.65 -7.77
CA GLU A 130 0.70 0.37 -7.08
C GLU A 130 2.18 0.09 -7.28
N VAL A 131 2.95 1.17 -7.38
CA VAL A 131 4.41 1.10 -7.36
C VAL A 131 4.92 2.09 -6.33
N SER A 132 5.77 1.65 -5.42
CA SER A 132 6.47 2.51 -4.47
C SER A 132 7.96 2.53 -4.84
N PRO A 133 8.36 3.35 -5.83
CA PRO A 133 9.73 3.38 -6.31
C PRO A 133 10.68 3.95 -5.26
N PHE A 134 10.20 4.82 -4.37
CA PHE A 134 10.98 5.45 -3.30
C PHE A 134 10.53 4.97 -1.92
N LYS A 135 10.60 3.65 -1.71
CA LYS A 135 10.37 3.05 -0.39
C LYS A 135 11.69 2.90 0.36
N LEU A 136 11.77 3.55 1.52
CA LEU A 136 12.92 3.55 2.41
C LEU A 136 12.52 2.95 3.76
N ILE A 137 13.36 2.08 4.31
CA ILE A 137 13.06 1.24 5.47
C ILE A 137 14.11 1.45 6.56
N GLN A 138 13.65 1.82 7.74
CA GLN A 138 14.38 1.77 9.01
C GLN A 138 13.84 0.64 9.90
N LYS A 139 14.43 0.48 11.09
CA LYS A 139 14.13 -0.63 12.01
C LYS A 139 12.67 -0.67 12.47
N ASP A 140 12.05 0.49 12.68
CA ASP A 140 10.70 0.64 13.24
C ASP A 140 9.73 1.33 12.26
N PHE A 141 10.22 1.72 11.09
CA PHE A 141 9.56 2.73 10.29
C PHE A 141 9.86 2.57 8.79
N TRP A 142 8.85 2.68 7.93
CA TRP A 142 9.01 2.79 6.49
C TRP A 142 8.43 4.08 5.95
N TYR A 143 9.07 4.56 4.91
CA TYR A 143 8.76 5.80 4.23
C TYR A 143 8.55 5.51 2.76
N GLU A 144 7.41 5.91 2.21
CA GLU A 144 7.13 5.82 0.78
C GLU A 144 6.82 7.21 0.25
N VAL A 145 7.41 7.56 -0.90
CA VAL A 145 7.25 8.87 -1.55
C VAL A 145 6.92 8.68 -3.01
N LEU A 146 6.00 9.51 -3.52
CA LEU A 146 5.61 9.54 -4.93
C LEU A 146 5.32 8.14 -5.45
N SER A 147 4.39 7.45 -4.78
CA SER A 147 3.99 6.09 -5.13
C SER A 147 2.77 6.16 -6.04
N PRO A 148 2.93 6.05 -7.38
CA PRO A 148 1.80 6.04 -8.30
C PRO A 148 0.92 4.82 -8.05
N PHE A 149 -0.38 5.02 -8.26
CA PHE A 149 -1.34 3.93 -8.31
C PHE A 149 -2.32 4.12 -9.47
N PHE A 150 -2.82 3.01 -9.97
CA PHE A 150 -3.77 2.92 -11.07
C PHE A 150 -4.90 2.00 -10.65
N LEU A 151 -6.14 2.43 -10.87
CA LEU A 151 -7.34 1.64 -10.62
C LEU A 151 -7.97 1.27 -11.95
N TYR A 152 -8.33 0.00 -12.10
CA TYR A 152 -9.02 -0.55 -13.26
C TYR A 152 -10.38 -1.08 -12.85
N ASP A 153 -11.41 -0.78 -13.64
CA ASP A 153 -12.73 -1.39 -13.47
C ASP A 153 -12.63 -2.89 -13.81
N ILE A 154 -12.93 -3.75 -12.83
CA ILE A 154 -12.79 -5.21 -13.00
C ILE A 154 -13.80 -5.75 -14.02
N VAL A 155 -14.96 -5.12 -14.14
CA VAL A 155 -16.05 -5.57 -15.02
C VAL A 155 -15.80 -5.10 -16.45
N LYS A 156 -15.40 -3.84 -16.62
CA LYS A 156 -15.18 -3.24 -17.95
C LYS A 156 -13.79 -3.54 -18.51
N GLY A 157 -12.80 -3.79 -17.65
CA GLY A 157 -11.41 -4.00 -18.05
C GLY A 157 -10.69 -2.72 -18.51
N GLU A 158 -11.25 -1.56 -18.19
CA GLU A 158 -10.72 -0.24 -18.56
C GLU A 158 -10.11 0.44 -17.34
N MET A 159 -9.18 1.38 -17.58
CA MET A 159 -8.65 2.21 -16.51
C MET A 159 -9.75 3.16 -16.03
N ASP A 160 -9.96 3.19 -14.72
CA ASP A 160 -10.99 4.01 -14.08
C ASP A 160 -10.41 5.32 -13.55
N SER A 161 -9.27 5.22 -12.88
CA SER A 161 -8.65 6.34 -12.20
C SER A 161 -7.17 6.09 -11.94
N TRP A 162 -6.43 7.16 -11.70
CA TRP A 162 -5.02 7.11 -11.37
C TRP A 162 -4.66 8.19 -10.36
N GLY A 163 -3.53 8.04 -9.69
CA GLY A 163 -3.12 9.00 -8.69
C GLY A 163 -1.75 8.72 -8.11
N PHE A 164 -1.43 9.47 -7.05
CA PHE A 164 -0.21 9.29 -6.28
C PHE A 164 -0.51 9.27 -4.80
N ASN A 165 0.12 8.35 -4.09
CA ASN A 165 0.40 8.57 -2.69
C ASN A 165 1.67 9.44 -2.61
N ILE A 166 1.49 10.69 -2.18
CA ILE A 166 2.56 11.69 -2.15
C ILE A 166 3.61 11.27 -1.12
N ILE A 167 3.12 10.87 0.05
CA ILE A 167 3.94 10.49 1.20
C ILE A 167 3.16 9.54 2.09
N ARG A 168 3.77 8.42 2.47
CA ARG A 168 3.21 7.46 3.43
C ARG A 168 4.25 7.08 4.48
N PHE A 169 3.84 7.18 5.74
CA PHE A 169 4.63 6.85 6.91
C PHE A 169 4.05 5.58 7.55
N THR A 170 4.78 4.46 7.51
CA THR A 170 4.36 3.20 8.13
C THR A 170 5.17 2.94 9.40
N TYR A 171 4.51 2.78 10.54
CA TYR A 171 5.11 2.49 11.83
C TYR A 171 4.82 1.04 12.22
N PHE A 172 5.86 0.30 12.59
CA PHE A 172 5.72 -1.09 13.05
C PHE A 172 5.63 -1.16 14.56
N LEU A 173 4.62 -1.90 15.03
CA LEU A 173 4.46 -2.20 16.44
C LEU A 173 5.55 -3.17 16.88
N LYS A 174 6.05 -2.96 18.10
CA LYS A 174 7.18 -3.69 18.67
C LYS A 174 6.72 -4.89 19.47
#